data_AF-A0A656VJD2-F1
#
_entry.id   AF-A0A656VJD2-F1
#
_cell.length_a   1.000
_cell.length_b   1.000
_cell.length_c   1.000
_cell.angle_alpha   90.00
_cell.angle_beta   90.00
_cell.angle_gamma   90.00
#
_symmetry.space_group_name_H-M   'P 1'
#
loop_
_entity.id
_entity.type
_entity.pdbx_description
1 polymer ?
#
loop_
_entity_poly.entity_id
_entity_poly.type
_entity_poly.pdbx_seq_one_letter_code
_entity_poly.pdbx_strand_id
1 'polypeptide(L)' 'MTILILGLLYAILMISVGVNEIYFYSTGKSNFLTSLMLTFSGSMLLIAFV' A
#
# COMPACT_ATOMS: atom_id res chain seq x y z
N MET A 1 11.06 -17.64 -4.76
CA MET A 1 9.97 -16.71 -5.13
C MET A 1 9.28 -16.10 -3.92
N THR A 2 9.02 -16.86 -2.85
CA THR A 2 8.35 -16.37 -1.62
C THR A 2 8.97 -15.12 -1.00
N ILE A 3 10.30 -15.06 -0.85
CA ILE A 3 11.00 -13.87 -0.31
C ILE A 3 10.80 -12.62 -1.17
N LEU A 4 10.75 -12.78 -2.50
CA LEU A 4 10.52 -11.68 -3.42
C LEU A 4 9.08 -11.16 -3.33
N ILE A 5 8.10 -12.07 -3.20
CA ILE A 5 6.69 -11.74 -2.97
C ILE A 5 6.51 -10.99 -1.64
N LEU A 6 7.15 -11.47 -0.57
CA LEU A 6 7.11 -10.80 0.74
C LEU A 6 7.73 -9.39 0.67
N GLY A 7 8.84 -9.23 -0.05
CA GLY A 7 9.44 -7.92 -0.29
C GLY A 7 8.52 -6.97 -1.05
N LEU A 8 7.82 -7.46 -2.08
CA LEU A 8 6.86 -6.66 -2.84
C LEU A 8 5.61 -6.29 -2.03
N LEU A 9 5.07 -7.23 -1.24
CA LEU A 9 3.98 -6.96 -0.29
C LEU A 9 4.38 -5.87 0.71
N TYR A 10 5.59 -5.94 1.25
CA TYR A 10 6.11 -4.92 2.15
C TYR A 10 6.23 -3.56 1.44
N ALA A 11 6.74 -3.52 0.21
CA ALA A 11 6.82 -2.28 -0.56
C ALA A 11 5.43 -1.65 -0.80
N ILE A 12 4.42 -2.45 -1.15
CA ILE A 12 3.04 -1.99 -1.33
C ILE A 12 2.50 -1.37 -0.03
N LEU A 13 2.74 -2.01 1.11
CA LEU A 13 2.35 -1.49 2.42
C LEU A 13 3.04 -0.15 2.73
N MET A 14 4.35 -0.04 2.52
CA MET A 14 5.10 1.19 2.80
C MET A 14 4.65 2.36 1.91
N ILE A 15 4.36 2.11 0.63
CA ILE A 15 3.80 3.12 -0.27
C ILE A 15 2.45 3.59 0.24
N SER A 16 1.58 2.65 0.63
CA SER A 16 0.24 2.96 1.12
C SER A 16 0.26 3.81 2.39
N VAL A 17 1.12 3.46 3.36
CA VAL A 17 1.31 4.26 4.57
C VAL A 17 1.86 5.64 4.23
N GLY A 18 2.89 5.72 3.39
CA GLY A 18 3.49 7.00 2.99
C GLY A 18 2.49 7.94 2.31
N VAL A 19 1.62 7.43 1.43
CA VAL A 19 0.54 8.23 0.81
C VAL A 19 -0.44 8.75 1.86
N ASN A 20 -0.82 7.91 2.83
CA ASN A 20 -1.71 8.33 3.92
C ASN A 20 -1.07 9.39 4.83
N GLU A 21 0.23 9.27 5.14
CA GLU A 21 0.98 10.25 5.91
C GLU A 21 1.07 11.60 5.19
N ILE A 22 1.38 11.60 3.89
CA ILE A 22 1.39 12.83 3.08
C ILE A 22 0.01 13.50 3.08
N TYR A 23 -1.06 12.70 2.95
CA TYR A 23 -2.43 13.22 3.00
C TYR A 23 -2.76 13.78 4.40
N PHE A 24 -2.38 13.08 5.46
CA PHE A 24 -2.59 13.52 6.84
C PHE A 24 -1.86 14.82 7.14
N TYR A 25 -0.60 14.93 6.71
CA TYR A 25 0.20 16.13 6.86
C TYR A 25 -0.43 17.35 6.16
N SER A 26 -1.03 17.13 4.98
CA SER A 26 -1.66 18.19 4.18
C SER A 26 -3.04 18.60 4.68
N THR A 27 -3.85 17.65 5.16
CA THR A 27 -5.28 17.88 5.44
C THR A 27 -5.66 17.79 6.92
N GLY A 28 -4.76 17.32 7.78
CA GLY A 28 -5.02 17.01 9.18
C GLY A 28 -5.95 15.81 9.41
N LYS A 29 -6.34 15.08 8.36
CA LYS A 29 -7.26 13.93 8.41
C LYS A 29 -6.59 12.69 7.83
N SER A 30 -6.85 11.52 8.42
CA SER A 30 -6.35 10.27 7.84
C SER A 30 -7.27 9.81 6.72
N ASN A 31 -6.71 9.31 5.62
CA ASN A 31 -7.47 8.70 4.54
C ASN A 31 -7.28 7.17 4.53
N PHE A 32 -7.57 6.56 5.67
CA PHE A 32 -7.36 5.13 5.93
C PHE A 32 -8.02 4.23 4.89
N LEU A 33 -9.26 4.53 4.49
CA LEU A 33 -9.98 3.73 3.49
C LEU A 33 -9.27 3.73 2.13
N THR A 34 -8.78 4.89 1.68
CA THR A 34 -8.06 5.01 0.42
C THR A 34 -6.73 4.26 0.47
N SER A 35 -6.00 4.37 1.58
CA SER A 35 -4.77 3.61 1.84
C SER A 35 -5.04 2.10 1.85
N LEU A 36 -6.11 1.65 2.51
CA LEU A 36 -6.50 0.24 2.53
C LEU A 36 -6.83 -0.28 1.12
N MET A 37 -7.56 0.48 0.32
CA MET A 37 -7.85 0.14 -1.07
C MET A 37 -6.60 0.10 -1.96
N LEU A 38 -5.63 1.00 -1.74
CA LEU A 38 -4.35 0.98 -2.44
C LEU A 38 -3.57 -0.30 -2.11
N THR A 39 -3.48 -0.66 -0.83
CA THR A 39 -2.80 -1.89 -0.39
C THR A 39 -3.46 -3.13 -1.00
N PHE A 40 -4.79 -3.18 -0.97
CA PHE A 40 -5.56 -4.31 -1.52
C PHE A 40 -5.38 -4.44 -3.03
N SER A 41 -5.52 -3.34 -3.78
CA SER A 41 -5.36 -3.34 -5.24
C SER A 41 -3.93 -3.69 -5.67
N GLY A 42 -2.92 -3.13 -5.00
CA GLY A 42 -1.52 -3.50 -5.21
C GLY A 42 -1.25 -4.97 -4.94
N SER A 43 -1.82 -5.52 -3.86
CA SER A 43 -1.68 -6.94 -3.52
C SER A 43 -2.37 -7.86 -4.53
N MET A 44 -3.56 -7.47 -5.03
CA MET A 44 -4.27 -8.22 -6.06
C MET A 44 -3.51 -8.24 -7.40
N LEU A 45 -2.92 -7.11 -7.79
CA LEU A 45 -2.05 -7.05 -8.96
C LEU A 45 -0.82 -7.95 -8.77
N LEU A 46 -0.19 -7.93 -7.60
CA LEU A 46 0.94 -8.79 -7.31
C LEU A 46 0.59 -10.28 -7.50
N ILE A 47 -0.58 -10.72 -7.04
CA ILE A 47 -1.07 -12.10 -7.24
C ILE A 47 -1.36 -12.39 -8.73
N ALA A 48 -1.84 -11.40 -9.49
CA ALA A 48 -2.15 -11.60 -10.90
C ALA A 48 -0.90 -11.73 -11.80
N PHE A 49 0.25 -11.17 -11.37
CA PHE A 49 1.48 -11.10 -12.16
C PHE A 49 2.63 -11.99 -11.63
N VAL A 50 2.42 -12.71 -10.52
CA VAL A 50 3.38 -13.66 -9.93
C VAL A 50 2.83 -15.07 -10.00
#